data_AF-A0A938L4J4-F1
#
_entry.id   AF-A0A938L4J4-F1
#
_cell.length_a   1.000
_cell.length_b   1.000
_cell.length_c   1.000
_cell.angle_alpha   90.00
_cell.angle_beta   90.00
_cell.angle_gamma   90.00
#
_symmetry.space_group_name_H-M   'P 1'
#
loop_
_entity.id
_entity.type
_entity.pdbx_description
1 polymer ?
#
loop_
_entity_poly.entity_id
_entity_poly.type
_entity_poly.pdbx_seq_one_letter_code
_entity_poly.pdbx_strand_id
1 'polypeptide(L)'
;MSDIVLGIRTLDELKSFVRTKLCDKENLLLEQTKVRHAPLIKQGKLCGYQFSVQGPRQVRLGAVWASDHNDVYFYDTRGTRYYKAHLTEQIALPE
;
A
#
# COMPACT_ATOMS: atom_id res chain seq x y z
N MET A 1 8.22 13.91 3.54
CA MET A 1 7.88 13.64 4.95
C MET A 1 7.55 12.17 5.05
N SER A 2 8.16 11.47 6.00
CA SER A 2 7.89 10.04 6.27
C SER A 2 7.13 9.98 7.58
N ASP A 3 5.91 9.48 7.56
CA ASP A 3 5.12 9.33 8.77
C ASP A 3 5.41 7.98 9.42
N ILE A 4 5.35 7.93 10.75
CA ILE A 4 5.47 6.69 11.51
C ILE A 4 4.07 6.18 11.80
N VAL A 5 3.80 4.93 11.43
CA VAL A 5 2.51 4.29 11.64
C VAL A 5 2.68 3.12 12.59
N LEU A 6 1.91 3.16 13.67
CA LEU A 6 1.90 2.17 14.74
C LEU A 6 0.71 1.22 14.58
N GLY A 7 0.84 0.00 15.11
CA GLY A 7 -0.27 -0.93 15.29
C GLY A 7 -0.66 -1.71 14.04
N ILE A 8 0.15 -1.70 12.98
CA ILE A 8 -0.05 -2.54 11.78
C ILE A 8 0.87 -3.74 11.88
N ARG A 9 0.32 -4.92 12.18
CA ARG A 9 1.06 -6.17 12.44
C ARG A 9 0.79 -7.24 11.39
N THR A 10 -0.28 -7.08 10.62
CA THR A 10 -0.72 -8.07 9.61
C THR A 10 -0.86 -7.47 8.23
N LEU A 11 -0.81 -8.31 7.20
CA LEU A 11 -1.02 -7.89 5.81
C LEU A 11 -2.44 -7.34 5.59
N ASP A 12 -3.43 -7.86 6.30
CA ASP A 12 -4.82 -7.39 6.21
C ASP A 12 -5.02 -6.00 6.84
N GLU A 13 -4.35 -5.73 7.97
CA GLU A 13 -4.30 -4.39 8.56
C GLU A 13 -3.58 -3.41 7.63
N LEU A 14 -2.45 -3.82 7.05
CA LEU A 14 -1.72 -3.02 6.08
C LEU A 14 -2.58 -2.71 4.84
N LYS A 15 -3.28 -3.71 4.31
CA LYS A 15 -4.19 -3.56 3.18
C LYS A 15 -5.32 -2.59 3.51
N SER A 16 -5.87 -2.65 4.73
CA SER A 16 -6.92 -1.74 5.20
C SER A 16 -6.39 -0.31 5.35
N PHE A 17 -5.20 -0.14 5.93
CA PHE A 17 -4.54 1.17 6.03
C PHE A 17 -4.28 1.79 4.66
N VAL A 18 -3.70 1.01 3.74
CA VAL A 18 -3.42 1.45 2.37
C VAL A 18 -4.72 1.81 1.66
N ARG A 19 -5.78 1.00 1.80
CA ARG A 19 -7.10 1.28 1.23
C ARG A 19 -7.62 2.64 1.66
N THR A 20 -7.64 2.90 2.97
CA THR A 20 -8.13 4.17 3.52
C THR A 20 -7.33 5.35 2.96
N LYS A 21 -5.99 5.27 3.01
CA LYS A 21 -5.13 6.35 2.50
C LYS A 21 -5.32 6.62 1.00
N LEU A 22 -5.48 5.57 0.19
CA LEU A 22 -5.73 5.71 -1.24
C LEU A 22 -7.13 6.28 -1.53
N CYS A 23 -8.15 5.84 -0.79
CA CYS A 23 -9.49 6.39 -0.94
C CYS A 23 -9.56 7.85 -0.52
N ASP A 24 -8.94 8.22 0.60
CA ASP A 24 -8.89 9.61 1.09
C ASP A 24 -8.23 10.54 0.06
N LYS A 25 -7.18 10.07 -0.62
CA LYS A 25 -6.41 10.87 -1.58
C LYS A 25 -7.24 11.35 -2.78
N GLU A 26 -8.09 10.50 -3.32
CA GLU A 26 -8.92 10.81 -4.50
C GLU A 26 -10.42 10.90 -4.16
N ASN A 27 -10.76 11.01 -2.88
CA ASN A 27 -12.13 11.07 -2.36
C ASN A 27 -13.01 9.92 -2.90
N LEU A 28 -12.45 8.71 -2.94
CA LEU A 28 -13.12 7.51 -3.42
C LEU A 28 -14.02 6.92 -2.33
N LEU A 29 -15.16 6.38 -2.74
CA LEU A 29 -16.05 5.64 -1.85
C LEU A 29 -15.36 4.33 -1.44
N LEU A 30 -14.94 4.27 -0.16
CA LEU A 30 -14.25 3.12 0.40
C LEU A 30 -15.02 1.82 0.11
N GLU A 31 -16.34 1.82 0.32
CA GLU A 31 -17.22 0.65 0.15
C GLU A 31 -17.27 0.10 -1.27
N GLN A 32 -17.15 0.97 -2.28
CA GLN A 32 -17.18 0.57 -3.70
C GLN A 32 -15.78 0.27 -4.24
N THR A 33 -14.75 0.66 -3.49
CA THR A 33 -13.36 0.59 -3.92
C THR A 33 -12.72 -0.73 -3.49
N LYS A 34 -12.40 -1.57 -4.49
CA LYS A 34 -11.64 -2.80 -4.30
C LYS A 34 -10.15 -2.53 -4.43
N VAL A 35 -9.39 -2.81 -3.37
CA VAL A 35 -7.92 -2.83 -3.41
C VAL A 35 -7.46 -4.21 -3.86
N ARG A 36 -6.74 -4.26 -4.97
CA ARG A 36 -5.98 -5.44 -5.38
C ARG A 36 -4.57 -5.32 -4.86
N HIS A 37 -3.98 -6.44 -4.46
CA HIS A 37 -2.55 -6.50 -4.16
C HIS A 37 -1.89 -7.59 -4.99
N ALA A 38 -0.62 -7.41 -5.31
CA ALA A 38 0.21 -8.36 -6.00
C ALA A 38 1.55 -8.51 -5.24
N PRO A 39 2.07 -9.73 -5.08
CA PRO A 39 3.37 -9.95 -4.47
C PRO A 39 4.48 -9.31 -5.32
N LEU A 40 5.47 -8.73 -4.66
CA LEU A 40 6.69 -8.24 -5.29
C LEU A 40 7.81 -9.24 -5.05
N ILE A 41 8.37 -9.78 -6.13
CA ILE A 41 9.45 -10.75 -6.08
C ILE A 41 10.74 -10.07 -6.53
N LYS A 42 11.76 -10.10 -5.67
CA LYS A 42 13.12 -9.63 -5.98
C LYS A 42 14.08 -10.79 -5.81
N GLN A 43 14.79 -11.13 -6.89
CA GLN A 43 15.73 -12.26 -6.92
C GLN A 43 15.12 -13.59 -6.43
N GLY A 44 13.85 -13.85 -6.79
CA GLY A 44 13.13 -15.07 -6.38
C GLY A 44 12.60 -15.07 -4.95
N LYS A 45 12.80 -13.99 -4.18
CA LYS A 45 12.24 -13.84 -2.81
C LYS A 45 11.11 -12.83 -2.80
N LEU A 46 10.06 -13.13 -2.05
CA LEU A 46 9.01 -12.16 -1.73
C LEU A 46 9.64 -11.01 -0.91
N CYS A 47 9.50 -9.78 -1.39
CA CYS A 47 10.07 -8.58 -0.77
C CYS A 47 9.02 -7.49 -0.47
N GLY A 48 7.74 -7.86 -0.59
CA GLY A 48 6.63 -6.97 -0.26
C GLY A 48 5.44 -7.14 -1.20
N TYR A 49 4.58 -6.13 -1.21
CA TYR A 49 3.34 -6.13 -1.99
C TYR A 49 3.10 -4.79 -2.66
N GLN A 50 2.66 -4.85 -3.90
CA GLN A 50 2.09 -3.71 -4.60
C GLN A 50 0.58 -3.73 -4.41
N PHE A 51 0.01 -2.63 -3.93
CA PHE A 51 -1.41 -2.38 -3.84
C PHE A 51 -1.84 -1.45 -4.96
N SER A 52 -3.02 -1.69 -5.52
CA SER A 52 -3.62 -0.84 -6.53
C SER A 52 -5.11 -0.72 -6.31
N VAL A 53 -5.61 0.49 -6.51
CA VAL A 53 -7.03 0.79 -6.58
C VAL A 53 -7.38 1.12 -8.02
N GLN A 54 -8.43 0.50 -8.52
CA GLN A 54 -9.01 0.83 -9.83
C GLN A 54 -10.29 1.62 -9.61
N GLY A 55 -10.25 2.92 -9.93
CA GLY A 55 -11.44 3.75 -9.96
C GLY A 55 -12.26 3.55 -11.25
N PRO A 56 -13.53 4.03 -11.26
CA PRO A 56 -14.44 3.89 -12.41
C PRO A 56 -13.95 4.54 -13.71
N ARG A 57 -12.97 5.45 -13.64
CA ARG A 57 -12.39 6.18 -14.79
C ARG A 57 -10.93 5.81 -15.09
N GLN A 58 -10.54 4.55 -14.87
CA GLN A 58 -9.14 4.09 -15.01
C GLN A 58 -8.11 4.79 -14.10
N VAL A 59 -8.56 5.55 -13.10
CA VAL A 59 -7.71 6.11 -12.04
C VAL A 59 -7.00 4.95 -11.35
N ARG A 60 -5.68 4.87 -11.51
CA ARG A 60 -4.80 3.88 -10.89
C ARG A 60 -3.98 4.56 -9.82
N LEU A 61 -4.48 4.56 -8.60
CA LEU A 61 -3.66 4.86 -7.44
C LEU A 61 -2.92 3.60 -7.02
N GLY A 62 -1.68 3.78 -6.57
CA GLY A 62 -0.82 2.68 -6.17
C GLY A 62 -0.18 2.92 -4.81
N ALA A 63 0.05 1.83 -4.10
CA ALA A 63 1.00 1.84 -3.00
C ALA A 63 1.92 0.62 -3.12
N VAL A 64 3.14 0.73 -2.60
CA VAL A 64 4.12 -0.35 -2.57
C VAL A 64 4.63 -0.47 -1.14
N TRP A 65 4.41 -1.61 -0.52
CA TRP A 65 5.07 -1.96 0.73
C TRP A 65 6.34 -2.74 0.41
N ALA A 66 7.46 -2.28 0.96
CA ALA A 66 8.76 -2.94 0.90
C ALA A 66 9.05 -3.56 2.27
N SER A 67 9.04 -4.89 2.36
CA SER A 67 9.22 -5.61 3.63
C SER A 67 10.61 -5.43 4.23
N ASP A 68 11.63 -5.21 3.39
CA ASP A 68 13.04 -5.05 3.80
C ASP A 68 13.25 -3.87 4.76
N HIS A 69 12.51 -2.78 4.54
CA HIS A 69 12.56 -1.57 5.35
C HIS A 69 11.26 -1.31 6.11
N ASN A 70 10.29 -2.20 5.94
CA ASN A 70 8.92 -2.06 6.44
C ASN A 70 8.28 -0.72 6.08
N ASP A 71 8.58 -0.22 4.87
CA ASP A 71 8.15 1.08 4.38
C ASP A 71 7.03 0.92 3.35
N VAL A 72 6.02 1.78 3.42
CA VAL A 72 4.94 1.90 2.45
C VAL A 72 5.09 3.20 1.67
N TYR A 73 5.19 3.08 0.35
CA TYR A 73 5.31 4.17 -0.59
C TYR A 73 4.00 4.34 -1.35
N PHE A 74 3.45 5.55 -1.37
CA PHE A 74 2.19 5.84 -2.04
C PHE A 74 2.42 6.71 -3.26
N TYR A 75 1.77 6.33 -4.36
CA TYR A 75 1.90 6.92 -5.67
C TYR A 75 0.54 7.42 -6.16
N ASP A 76 0.54 8.61 -6.74
CA ASP A 76 -0.65 9.18 -7.37
C ASP A 76 -0.88 8.58 -8.77
N THR A 77 -1.91 9.06 -9.46
CA THR A 77 -2.26 8.65 -10.83
C THR A 77 -1.21 9.00 -11.87
N ARG A 78 -0.27 9.90 -11.54
CA ARG A 78 0.86 10.29 -12.39
C ARG A 78 2.11 9.47 -12.09
N GLY A 79 2.04 8.51 -11.15
CA GLY A 79 3.20 7.73 -10.69
C GLY A 79 4.15 8.54 -9.80
N THR A 80 3.74 9.71 -9.33
CA THR A 80 4.55 10.53 -8.44
C THR A 80 4.35 10.06 -7.01
N ARG A 81 5.46 9.83 -6.30
CA ARG A 81 5.40 9.50 -4.87
C ARG A 81 4.97 10.74 -4.08
N TYR A 82 3.79 10.69 -3.49
CA TYR A 82 3.26 11.81 -2.70
C TYR A 82 3.35 11.55 -1.19
N TYR A 83 3.46 10.30 -0.77
CA TYR A 83 3.46 9.95 0.65
C TYR A 83 4.32 8.71 0.95
N LYS A 84 4.91 8.70 2.15
CA LYS A 84 5.68 7.59 2.69
C LYS A 84 5.25 7.35 4.14
N ALA A 85 4.99 6.09 4.47
CA ALA A 85 4.75 5.65 5.84
C ALA A 85 5.76 4.57 6.21
N HIS A 86 6.34 4.66 7.41
CA HIS A 86 7.18 3.64 8.01
C HIS A 86 6.35 2.87 9.03
N LEU A 87 6.31 1.54 8.91
CA LEU A 87 5.60 0.68 9.85
C LEU A 87 6.57 0.25 10.94
N THR A 88 6.21 0.44 12.20
CA THR A 88 7.09 0.08 13.32
C THR A 88 7.13 -1.42 13.59
N GLU A 89 6.04 -2.12 13.34
CA GLU A 89 5.92 -3.55 13.56
C GLU A 89 6.18 -4.33 12.28
N GLN A 90 7.18 -5.21 12.30
CA GLN A 90 7.51 -6.06 11.15
C GLN A 90 6.33 -6.99 10.82
N ILE A 91 5.84 -6.90 9.59
CA ILE A 91 4.79 -7.79 9.09
C ILE A 91 5.46 -9.06 8.53
N ALA A 92 4.95 -10.23 8.93
CA ALA A 92 5.39 -11.50 8.37
C ALA A 92 4.94 -11.66 6.92
N LEU A 93 5.85 -12.08 6.05
CA LEU A 93 5.52 -12.48 4.69
C LEU A 93 5.00 -13.92 4.70
N PRO A 94 3.89 -14.23 4.01
CA PRO A 94 3.48 -15.61 3.82
C PRO A 94 4.52 -16.36 2.96
N GLU A 95 4.85 -17.59 3.37
CA GLU A 95 5.77 -18.51 2.66
C GLU A 95 5.25 -18.95 1.29
#